data_AF-A0A3A1NG49-F1
#
_entry.id   AF-A0A3A1NG49-F1
#
_cell.length_a   1.000
_cell.length_b   1.000
_cell.length_c   1.000
_cell.angle_alpha   90.00
_cell.angle_beta   90.00
_cell.angle_gamma   90.00
#
_symmetry.space_group_name_H-M   'P 1'
#
loop_
_entity.id
_entity.type
_entity.pdbx_description
1 polymer ?
#
loop_
_entity_poly.entity_id
_entity_poly.type
_entity_poly.pdbx_seq_one_letter_code
_entity_poly.pdbx_strand_id
1 'polypeptide(L)'
;MKKILFVIAAFVCFSSCVEKKKEKPEMEPATEEKMDSTTVRKMEPIAMDIDGSYFKATGTEPFWGLKIYDNKVELKTMEDTIVTPPSPPILAQDANIKMFRIQTEATHMDIIIAHKECTNAMSGEVSPYTVTISYKSTGSDESQALEGCGTYVTDYRLHDIWVLEEMKGAKVSKANFNGQEVPNMEININSNRFSGFSGCNRMTGSLFYEKDLLRFSQVASTRMACPNMEKESEFLTALQASTQYKVENNRLYLSNGSETNLLTFKKID
;
A
#
# COMPACT_ATOMS: atom_id res chain seq x y z
N MET A 1 -75.36 -18.27 23.29
CA MET A 1 -75.60 -17.76 24.64
C MET A 1 -74.96 -16.37 24.75
N LYS A 2 -75.75 -15.40 25.25
CA LYS A 2 -75.48 -13.98 25.53
C LYS A 2 -75.05 -13.04 24.37
N LYS A 3 -76.10 -12.45 23.77
CA LYS A 3 -76.14 -11.09 23.20
C LYS A 3 -75.92 -10.05 24.31
N ILE A 4 -75.43 -8.85 23.98
CA ILE A 4 -76.15 -7.57 24.13
C ILE A 4 -75.27 -6.37 23.69
N LEU A 5 -75.90 -5.54 22.85
CA LEU A 5 -75.58 -4.18 22.37
C LEU A 5 -75.28 -3.16 23.50
N PHE A 6 -74.58 -2.05 23.19
CA PHE A 6 -75.10 -0.66 23.33
C PHE A 6 -74.09 0.41 22.82
N VAL A 7 -74.27 0.85 21.57
CA VAL A 7 -74.70 2.21 21.13
C VAL A 7 -74.17 3.48 21.87
N ILE A 8 -73.44 4.31 21.11
CA ILE A 8 -73.41 5.80 20.97
C ILE A 8 -72.90 6.68 22.13
N ALA A 9 -71.90 7.53 21.83
CA ALA A 9 -72.02 9.00 21.87
C ALA A 9 -70.73 9.69 21.38
N ALA A 10 -70.87 10.51 20.34
CA ALA A 10 -69.87 11.47 19.90
C ALA A 10 -69.81 12.65 20.89
N PHE A 11 -68.61 13.04 21.31
CA PHE A 11 -68.38 14.31 21.98
C PHE A 11 -67.17 15.00 21.35
N VAL A 12 -67.46 16.09 20.63
CA VAL A 12 -66.49 17.03 20.11
C VAL A 12 -65.99 17.89 21.26
N CYS A 13 -64.68 17.99 21.45
CA CYS A 13 -64.06 19.02 22.28
C CYS A 13 -62.85 19.59 21.53
N PHE A 14 -62.99 20.85 21.13
CA PHE A 14 -61.90 21.73 20.70
C PHE A 14 -60.97 21.99 21.88
N SER A 15 -59.66 21.88 21.67
CA SER A 15 -58.68 22.67 22.42
C SER A 15 -57.34 22.75 21.68
N SER A 16 -57.13 23.92 21.08
CA SER A 16 -55.89 24.70 21.02
C SER A 16 -54.55 24.02 20.73
N CYS A 17 -54.04 24.33 19.53
CA CYS A 17 -52.64 24.23 19.16
C CYS A 17 -51.77 25.16 20.02
N VAL A 18 -50.65 24.65 20.54
CA VAL A 18 -49.51 25.47 20.97
C VAL A 18 -48.32 25.02 20.13
N GLU A 19 -48.05 25.75 19.05
CA GLU A 19 -46.82 25.61 18.25
C GLU A 19 -45.62 26.05 19.09
N LYS A 20 -44.75 25.10 19.44
CA LYS A 20 -43.40 25.42 19.91
C LYS A 20 -42.55 25.85 18.71
N LYS A 21 -42.37 27.17 18.60
CA LYS A 21 -41.42 27.87 17.74
C LYS A 21 -40.01 27.30 18.00
N LYS A 22 -39.44 26.55 17.04
CA LYS A 22 -38.01 26.23 17.02
C LYS A 22 -37.28 27.43 16.42
N GLU A 23 -36.47 28.08 17.23
CA GLU A 23 -35.53 29.11 16.78
C GLU A 23 -34.54 28.54 15.76
N LYS A 24 -34.29 29.36 14.75
CA LYS A 24 -33.38 29.12 13.63
C LYS A 24 -31.99 29.56 14.07
N PRO A 25 -30.94 28.72 14.00
CA PRO A 25 -29.59 29.18 14.31
C PRO A 25 -29.14 30.24 13.30
N GLU A 26 -28.66 31.35 13.84
CA GLU A 26 -28.12 32.50 13.14
C GLU A 26 -26.81 32.11 12.45
N MET A 27 -26.67 32.51 11.17
CA MET A 27 -25.54 32.17 10.31
C MET A 27 -24.45 33.21 10.52
N GLU A 28 -23.36 32.85 11.22
CA GLU A 28 -22.16 33.68 11.28
C GLU A 28 -21.47 33.72 9.90
N PRO A 29 -20.96 34.88 9.46
CA PRO A 29 -20.39 35.04 8.13
C PRO A 29 -19.05 34.30 8.01
N ALA A 30 -18.90 33.57 6.90
CA ALA A 30 -17.69 32.90 6.51
C ALA A 30 -16.52 33.89 6.37
N THR A 31 -15.50 33.73 7.20
CA THR A 31 -14.20 34.35 7.01
C THR A 31 -13.52 33.73 5.78
N GLU A 32 -13.32 34.55 4.76
CA GLU A 32 -12.48 34.27 3.60
C GLU A 32 -11.02 34.10 4.05
N GLU A 33 -10.56 32.86 4.19
CA GLU A 33 -9.13 32.58 4.26
C GLU A 33 -8.52 32.68 2.86
N LYS A 34 -7.78 33.77 2.64
CA LYS A 34 -6.91 33.94 1.47
C LYS A 34 -5.87 32.81 1.47
N MET A 35 -5.96 31.97 0.45
CA MET A 35 -5.00 30.92 0.15
C MET A 35 -3.68 31.57 -0.30
N ASP A 36 -2.75 31.73 0.64
CA ASP A 36 -1.37 32.12 0.36
C ASP A 36 -0.67 30.95 -0.36
N SER A 37 -0.41 31.14 -1.64
CA SER A 37 0.33 30.18 -2.45
C SER A 37 1.81 30.30 -2.11
N THR A 38 2.32 29.39 -1.27
CA THR A 38 3.61 28.66 -1.41
C THR A 38 3.81 27.80 -0.15
N THR A 39 2.92 26.84 0.11
CA THR A 39 3.26 25.76 1.03
C THR A 39 4.08 24.75 0.25
N VAL A 40 5.41 24.80 0.41
CA VAL A 40 6.30 23.72 -0.03
C VAL A 40 5.72 22.43 0.58
N ARG A 41 5.26 21.49 -0.26
CA ARG A 41 4.75 20.21 0.21
C ARG A 41 5.90 19.45 0.85
N LYS A 42 6.00 19.54 2.17
CA LYS A 42 7.01 18.84 2.94
C LYS A 42 6.55 17.40 3.11
N MET A 43 7.27 16.47 2.48
CA MET A 43 6.97 15.05 2.62
C MET A 43 7.19 14.59 4.06
N GLU A 44 6.37 13.63 4.50
CA GLU A 44 6.55 12.98 5.79
C GLU A 44 7.93 12.32 5.85
N PRO A 45 8.67 12.37 6.96
CA PRO A 45 9.90 11.60 7.08
C PRO A 45 9.62 10.10 7.03
N ILE A 46 10.58 9.33 6.50
CA ILE A 46 10.53 7.87 6.55
C ILE A 46 10.61 7.42 8.01
N ALA A 47 9.59 6.68 8.46
CA ALA A 47 9.47 6.20 9.84
C ALA A 47 9.99 4.77 10.03
N MET A 48 10.20 4.02 8.94
CA MET A 48 10.71 2.65 8.96
C MET A 48 12.23 2.59 9.12
N ASP A 49 12.71 1.53 9.79
CA ASP A 49 14.13 1.20 9.90
C ASP A 49 14.68 0.64 8.58
N ILE A 50 15.51 1.43 7.89
CA ILE A 50 16.18 1.05 6.64
C ILE A 50 17.53 0.42 6.99
N ASP A 51 17.52 -0.88 7.25
CA ASP A 51 18.72 -1.69 7.47
C ASP A 51 19.24 -2.35 6.18
N GLY A 52 18.56 -2.12 5.05
CA GLY A 52 18.85 -2.72 3.75
C GLY A 52 18.21 -4.09 3.52
N SER A 53 17.45 -4.62 4.47
CA SER A 53 16.64 -5.82 4.23
C SER A 53 15.39 -5.48 3.43
N TYR A 54 15.07 -6.29 2.43
CA TYR A 54 13.84 -6.13 1.63
C TYR A 54 12.66 -6.92 2.21
N PHE A 55 12.91 -7.81 3.17
CA PHE A 55 11.89 -8.60 3.85
C PHE A 55 12.26 -8.82 5.31
N LYS A 56 11.28 -8.64 6.20
CA LYS A 56 11.41 -8.84 7.64
C LYS A 56 10.29 -9.76 8.12
N ALA A 57 10.59 -10.67 9.03
CA ALA A 57 9.60 -11.52 9.68
C ALA A 57 9.97 -11.83 11.13
N THR A 58 8.97 -12.14 11.94
CA THR A 58 9.12 -12.46 13.36
C THR A 58 8.11 -13.51 13.78
N GLY A 59 8.48 -14.34 14.75
CA GLY A 59 7.56 -15.23 15.46
C GLY A 59 7.80 -15.21 16.96
N THR A 60 6.80 -15.65 17.72
CA THR A 60 6.75 -15.52 19.17
C THR A 60 6.89 -16.85 19.93
N GLU A 61 6.69 -17.98 19.25
CA GLU A 61 6.74 -19.31 19.86
C GLU A 61 7.54 -20.30 19.00
N PRO A 62 8.86 -20.47 19.25
CA PRO A 62 9.72 -19.63 20.10
C PRO A 62 9.96 -18.24 19.48
N PHE A 63 10.60 -17.33 20.22
CA PHE A 63 10.96 -16.03 19.68
C PHE A 63 12.07 -16.13 18.62
N TRP A 64 11.81 -15.55 17.46
CA TRP A 64 12.79 -15.46 16.36
C TRP A 64 12.53 -14.24 15.48
N GLY A 65 13.58 -13.84 14.75
CA GLY A 65 13.52 -12.79 13.73
C GLY A 65 14.28 -13.19 12.47
N LEU A 66 13.71 -12.92 11.31
CA LEU A 66 14.29 -13.16 10.00
C LEU A 66 14.44 -11.84 9.25
N LYS A 67 15.60 -11.61 8.65
CA LYS A 67 15.85 -10.52 7.71
C LYS A 67 16.47 -11.06 6.43
N ILE A 68 15.93 -10.66 5.28
CA ILE A 68 16.44 -11.06 3.97
C ILE A 68 16.94 -9.84 3.21
N TYR A 69 18.17 -9.94 2.72
CA TYR A 69 18.91 -8.91 1.97
C TYR A 69 19.29 -9.48 0.60
N ASP A 70 19.77 -8.63 -0.31
CA ASP A 70 20.24 -9.08 -1.62
C ASP A 70 21.47 -9.99 -1.55
N ASN A 71 22.29 -9.86 -0.50
CA ASN A 71 23.56 -10.54 -0.35
C ASN A 71 23.65 -11.47 0.87
N LYS A 72 22.63 -11.50 1.74
CA LYS A 72 22.59 -12.39 2.91
C LYS A 72 21.16 -12.66 3.40
N VAL A 73 21.01 -13.73 4.15
CA VAL A 73 19.83 -14.03 4.98
C VAL A 73 20.30 -14.16 6.43
N GLU A 74 19.59 -13.54 7.35
CA GLU A 74 19.91 -13.49 8.78
C GLU A 74 18.72 -14.00 9.58
N LEU A 75 18.90 -15.15 10.26
CA LEU A 75 17.95 -15.73 11.19
C LEU A 75 18.51 -15.59 12.61
N LYS A 76 17.77 -14.90 13.47
CA LYS A 76 18.09 -14.73 14.88
C LYS A 76 17.06 -15.49 15.72
N THR A 77 17.53 -16.42 16.55
CA THR A 77 16.73 -17.10 17.57
C THR A 77 17.20 -16.66 18.95
N MET A 78 16.61 -17.22 20.01
CA MET A 78 17.09 -16.97 21.38
C MET A 78 18.45 -17.60 21.67
N GLU A 79 18.80 -18.66 20.93
CA GLU A 79 20.01 -19.46 21.16
C GLU A 79 21.15 -19.01 20.24
N ASP A 80 20.84 -18.78 18.96
CA ASP A 80 21.84 -18.58 17.92
C ASP A 80 21.46 -17.46 16.93
N THR A 81 22.47 -17.00 16.19
CA THR A 81 22.28 -16.16 15.00
C THR A 81 22.96 -16.82 13.81
N ILE A 82 22.16 -17.20 12.82
CA ILE A 82 22.58 -17.87 11.60
C ILE A 82 22.60 -16.83 10.47
N VAL A 83 23.75 -16.65 9.84
CA VAL A 83 23.93 -15.78 8.67
C VAL A 83 24.38 -16.64 7.49
N THR A 84 23.66 -16.55 6.38
CA THR A 84 23.93 -17.36 5.18
C THR A 84 23.88 -16.49 3.93
N PRO A 85 24.58 -16.86 2.84
CA PRO A 85 24.33 -16.26 1.54
C PRO A 85 22.89 -16.58 1.08
N PRO A 86 22.26 -15.71 0.29
CA PRO A 86 20.90 -15.93 -0.17
C PRO A 86 20.89 -16.96 -1.29
N SER A 87 19.88 -17.82 -1.31
CA SER A 87 19.54 -18.62 -2.48
C SER A 87 18.51 -17.87 -3.33
N PRO A 88 18.52 -17.98 -4.66
CA PRO A 88 17.39 -17.49 -5.46
C PRO A 88 16.08 -18.17 -5.02
N PRO A 89 14.95 -17.45 -5.00
CA PRO A 89 13.68 -18.05 -4.65
C PRO A 89 13.27 -19.09 -5.70
N ILE A 90 12.89 -20.26 -5.23
CA ILE A 90 12.15 -21.27 -5.98
C ILE A 90 10.69 -20.82 -5.97
N LEU A 91 10.19 -20.44 -7.15
CA LEU A 91 8.78 -20.16 -7.34
C LEU A 91 8.02 -21.49 -7.29
N ALA A 92 7.09 -21.63 -6.35
CA ALA A 92 6.19 -22.77 -6.34
C ALA A 92 5.22 -22.68 -7.53
N GLN A 93 4.57 -23.80 -7.87
CA GLN A 93 3.50 -23.79 -8.89
C GLN A 93 2.34 -22.87 -8.50
N ASP A 94 2.21 -22.54 -7.22
CA ASP A 94 1.34 -21.49 -6.68
C ASP A 94 2.10 -20.15 -6.63
N ALA A 95 1.63 -19.15 -7.39
CA ALA A 95 2.21 -17.81 -7.46
C ALA A 95 2.21 -17.06 -6.10
N ASN A 96 1.48 -17.54 -5.09
CA ASN A 96 1.40 -16.93 -3.76
C ASN A 96 2.49 -17.43 -2.80
N ILE A 97 3.35 -18.37 -3.21
CA ILE A 97 4.37 -18.97 -2.33
C ILE A 97 5.75 -18.79 -2.93
N LYS A 98 6.66 -18.20 -2.15
CA LYS A 98 8.10 -18.12 -2.46
C LYS A 98 8.87 -19.01 -1.49
N MET A 99 9.67 -19.91 -2.03
CA MET A 99 10.50 -20.81 -1.24
C MET A 99 11.98 -20.47 -1.43
N PHE A 100 12.74 -20.32 -0.36
CA PHE A 100 14.19 -20.17 -0.39
C PHE A 100 14.79 -21.44 0.22
N ARG A 101 15.67 -22.11 -0.52
CA ARG A 101 16.36 -23.30 -0.06
C ARG A 101 17.84 -22.99 0.05
N ILE A 102 18.30 -22.87 1.29
CA ILE A 102 19.68 -22.56 1.63
C ILE A 102 20.35 -23.86 2.07
N GLN A 103 21.34 -24.30 1.30
CA GLN A 103 22.15 -25.48 1.60
C GLN A 103 23.61 -25.05 1.62
N THR A 104 24.18 -25.00 2.82
CA THR A 104 25.60 -24.72 3.05
C THR A 104 26.24 -25.92 3.76
N GLU A 105 27.57 -25.93 3.86
CA GLU A 105 28.28 -26.95 4.65
C GLU A 105 27.86 -26.91 6.14
N ALA A 106 27.48 -25.73 6.64
CA ALA A 106 27.13 -25.51 8.04
C ALA A 106 25.64 -25.70 8.35
N THR A 107 24.74 -25.36 7.43
CA THR A 107 23.30 -25.32 7.69
C THR A 107 22.46 -25.70 6.47
N HIS A 108 21.33 -26.36 6.74
CA HIS A 108 20.24 -26.55 5.79
C HIS A 108 19.02 -25.79 6.31
N MET A 109 18.51 -24.85 5.51
CA MET A 109 17.41 -23.97 5.88
C MET A 109 16.47 -23.77 4.69
N ASP A 110 15.20 -24.13 4.90
CA ASP A 110 14.11 -23.87 3.97
C ASP A 110 13.24 -22.75 4.55
N ILE A 111 13.03 -21.67 3.78
CA ILE A 111 12.16 -20.54 4.15
C ILE A 111 11.01 -20.51 3.17
N ILE A 112 9.78 -20.54 3.66
CA ILE A 112 8.55 -20.44 2.88
C ILE A 112 7.87 -19.13 3.26
N ILE A 113 7.67 -18.25 2.28
CA ILE A 113 6.92 -17.01 2.41
C ILE A 113 5.64 -17.17 1.61
N ALA A 114 4.50 -17.25 2.30
CA ALA A 114 3.18 -17.35 1.67
C ALA A 114 2.43 -16.03 1.82
N HIS A 115 1.86 -15.51 0.74
CA HIS A 115 0.96 -14.36 0.76
C HIS A 115 -0.39 -14.77 1.35
N LYS A 116 -0.41 -14.82 2.69
CA LYS A 116 -1.53 -15.22 3.53
C LYS A 116 -1.45 -14.39 4.79
N GLU A 117 -2.54 -13.67 5.09
CA GLU A 117 -2.64 -12.84 6.28
C GLU A 117 -2.27 -13.62 7.54
N CYS A 118 -1.41 -13.00 8.35
CA CYS A 118 -0.87 -13.54 9.59
C CYS A 118 -1.05 -12.50 10.69
N THR A 119 -1.65 -12.91 11.80
CA THR A 119 -1.81 -12.04 12.98
C THR A 119 -0.79 -12.42 14.03
N ASN A 120 0.05 -11.48 14.43
CA ASN A 120 1.02 -11.72 15.49
C ASN A 120 0.29 -11.93 16.82
N ALA A 121 0.50 -13.08 17.46
CA ALA A 121 -0.22 -13.46 18.69
C ALA A 121 0.05 -12.52 19.88
N MET A 122 1.20 -11.84 19.91
CA MET A 122 1.60 -10.94 20.99
C MET A 122 1.16 -9.50 20.76
N SER A 123 1.33 -8.94 19.55
CA SER A 123 0.99 -7.55 19.27
C SER A 123 -0.41 -7.34 18.69
N GLY A 124 -1.03 -8.39 18.13
CA GLY A 124 -2.26 -8.28 17.35
C GLY A 124 -2.08 -7.64 15.97
N GLU A 125 -0.84 -7.34 15.58
CA GLU A 125 -0.53 -6.74 14.28
C GLU A 125 -0.78 -7.74 13.15
N VAL A 126 -1.45 -7.28 12.10
CA VAL A 126 -1.73 -8.09 10.90
C VAL A 126 -0.64 -7.81 9.86
N SER A 127 0.01 -8.88 9.42
CA SER A 127 0.97 -8.87 8.31
C SER A 127 0.40 -9.62 7.11
N PRO A 128 0.74 -9.21 5.88
CA PRO A 128 0.22 -9.87 4.67
C PRO A 128 0.84 -11.25 4.41
N TYR A 129 1.97 -11.60 5.05
CA TYR A 129 2.66 -12.87 4.81
C TYR A 129 2.76 -13.73 6.06
N THR A 130 2.52 -15.03 5.84
CA THR A 130 2.88 -16.10 6.76
C THR A 130 4.24 -16.65 6.36
N VAL A 131 5.12 -16.83 7.33
CA VAL A 131 6.48 -17.32 7.13
C VAL A 131 6.69 -18.61 7.91
N THR A 132 7.17 -19.64 7.21
CA THR A 132 7.59 -20.91 7.82
C THR A 132 9.07 -21.11 7.55
N ILE A 133 9.85 -21.39 8.58
CA ILE A 133 11.29 -21.65 8.48
C ILE A 133 11.55 -23.05 9.01
N SER A 134 12.11 -23.93 8.19
CA SER A 134 12.65 -25.19 8.65
C SER A 134 14.17 -25.14 8.60
N TYR A 135 14.84 -25.34 9.73
CA TYR A 135 16.29 -25.35 9.79
C TYR A 135 16.81 -26.44 10.73
N LYS A 136 18.05 -26.88 10.50
CA LYS A 136 18.77 -27.73 11.44
C LYS A 136 19.68 -26.87 12.31
N SER A 137 19.52 -26.96 13.63
CA SER A 137 20.37 -26.23 14.58
C SER A 137 21.77 -26.83 14.63
N THR A 138 22.75 -26.03 15.03
CA THR A 138 24.16 -26.45 15.10
C THR A 138 24.32 -27.52 16.18
N GLY A 139 24.61 -28.75 15.78
CA GLY A 139 24.84 -29.87 16.72
C GLY A 139 23.61 -30.72 17.04
N SER A 140 22.47 -30.49 16.39
CA SER A 140 21.30 -31.38 16.44
C SER A 140 20.96 -31.94 15.06
N ASP A 141 20.69 -33.23 14.96
CA ASP A 141 20.22 -33.85 13.70
C ASP A 141 18.74 -33.57 13.40
N GLU A 142 17.99 -33.03 14.37
CA GLU A 142 16.58 -32.71 14.26
C GLU A 142 16.36 -31.36 13.55
N SER A 143 15.38 -31.34 12.64
CA SER A 143 14.92 -30.12 12.00
C SER A 143 13.87 -29.44 12.87
N GLN A 144 14.09 -28.17 13.20
CA GLN A 144 13.12 -27.32 13.87
C GLN A 144 12.29 -26.56 12.83
N ALA A 145 11.00 -26.39 13.11
CA ALA A 145 10.10 -25.58 12.30
C ALA A 145 9.62 -24.38 13.11
N LEU A 146 9.73 -23.20 12.52
CA LEU A 146 9.31 -21.93 13.09
C LEU A 146 8.21 -21.34 12.22
N GLU A 147 7.17 -20.80 12.84
CA GLU A 147 6.11 -20.06 12.14
C GLU A 147 5.99 -18.64 12.69
N GLY A 148 5.59 -17.72 11.82
CA GLY A 148 5.48 -16.31 12.16
C GLY A 148 4.97 -15.45 11.02
N CYS A 149 4.99 -14.14 11.26
CA CYS A 149 4.43 -13.15 10.36
C CYS A 149 5.54 -12.33 9.71
N GLY A 150 5.36 -11.96 8.44
CA GLY A 150 6.36 -11.21 7.69
C GLY A 150 5.78 -10.16 6.75
N THR A 151 6.63 -9.22 6.36
CA THR A 151 6.29 -8.14 5.45
C THR A 151 7.48 -7.77 4.58
N TYR A 152 7.19 -7.32 3.34
CA TYR A 152 8.19 -6.70 2.49
C TYR A 152 8.41 -5.25 2.91
N VAL A 153 9.68 -4.86 2.91
CA VAL A 153 10.12 -3.49 3.16
C VAL A 153 10.18 -2.79 1.80
N THR A 154 9.26 -1.87 1.56
CA THR A 154 9.22 -1.08 0.32
C THR A 154 10.50 -0.28 0.14
N ASP A 155 11.02 -0.25 -1.09
CA ASP A 155 12.23 0.51 -1.42
C ASP A 155 12.07 1.99 -1.03
N TYR A 156 12.94 2.45 -0.12
CA TYR A 156 12.89 3.80 0.40
C TYR A 156 13.04 4.86 -0.69
N ARG A 157 13.70 4.53 -1.80
CA ARG A 157 13.90 5.43 -2.93
C ARG A 157 12.61 5.77 -3.67
N LEU A 158 11.54 4.99 -3.46
CA LEU A 158 10.21 5.29 -4.01
C LEU A 158 9.51 6.42 -3.25
N HIS A 159 9.87 6.66 -1.99
CA HIS A 159 9.25 7.67 -1.16
C HIS A 159 9.63 9.06 -1.64
N ASP A 160 8.76 9.64 -2.47
CA ASP A 160 8.98 10.95 -3.07
C ASP A 160 7.72 11.51 -3.73
N ILE A 161 7.84 12.75 -4.21
CA ILE A 161 6.96 13.35 -5.18
C ILE A 161 7.56 13.18 -6.58
N TRP A 162 6.79 12.53 -7.44
CA TRP A 162 7.15 12.12 -8.79
C TRP A 162 6.27 12.85 -9.80
N VAL A 163 6.89 13.53 -10.77
CA VAL A 163 6.19 14.22 -11.87
C VAL A 163 6.44 13.49 -13.18
N LEU A 164 5.38 13.21 -13.93
CA LEU A 164 5.46 12.48 -15.19
C LEU A 164 6.30 13.27 -16.21
N GLU A 165 7.30 12.59 -16.78
CA GLU A 165 8.15 13.14 -17.83
C GLU A 165 7.89 12.46 -19.17
N GLU A 166 7.72 11.14 -19.19
CA GLU A 166 7.47 10.37 -20.41
C GLU A 166 6.38 9.33 -20.20
N MET A 167 5.60 9.10 -21.26
CA MET A 167 4.58 8.06 -21.31
C MET A 167 4.75 7.27 -22.60
N LYS A 168 4.94 5.96 -22.49
CA LYS A 168 5.24 5.04 -23.61
C LYS A 168 6.41 5.54 -24.47
N GLY A 169 7.47 6.02 -23.82
CA GLY A 169 8.67 6.57 -24.47
C GLY A 169 8.52 7.95 -25.15
N ALA A 170 7.35 8.58 -25.08
CA ALA A 170 7.15 9.93 -25.60
C ALA A 170 7.16 10.96 -24.46
N LYS A 171 7.91 12.05 -24.62
CA LYS A 171 7.89 13.17 -23.67
C LYS A 171 6.50 13.79 -23.59
N VAL A 172 6.05 14.05 -22.37
CA VAL A 172 4.79 14.74 -22.11
C VAL A 172 5.03 16.15 -21.61
N SER A 173 4.03 17.01 -21.84
CA SER A 173 4.02 18.39 -21.41
C SER A 173 2.59 18.82 -21.09
N LYS A 174 2.43 20.02 -20.51
CA LYS A 174 1.11 20.61 -20.26
C LYS A 174 0.24 20.67 -21.51
N ALA A 175 0.82 20.82 -22.70
CA ALA A 175 0.07 20.85 -23.96
C ALA A 175 -0.69 19.54 -24.22
N ASN A 176 -0.14 18.40 -23.79
CA ASN A 176 -0.81 17.10 -23.90
C ASN A 176 -2.02 16.98 -22.95
N PHE A 177 -2.08 17.82 -21.90
CA PHE A 177 -3.12 17.85 -20.88
C PHE A 177 -3.91 19.17 -20.92
N ASN A 178 -4.12 19.77 -22.09
CA ASN A 178 -4.89 21.00 -22.29
C ASN A 178 -4.45 22.20 -21.44
N GLY A 179 -3.14 22.32 -21.20
CA GLY A 179 -2.56 23.36 -20.36
C GLY A 179 -2.63 23.08 -18.86
N GLN A 180 -3.28 21.99 -18.44
CA GLN A 180 -3.26 21.52 -17.06
C GLN A 180 -1.89 20.97 -16.67
N GLU A 181 -1.68 20.74 -15.39
CA GLU A 181 -0.45 20.12 -14.90
C GLU A 181 -0.30 18.71 -15.45
N VAL A 182 0.94 18.32 -15.72
CA VAL A 182 1.22 16.91 -16.06
C VAL A 182 0.96 16.02 -14.84
N PRO A 183 0.60 14.74 -15.04
CA PRO A 183 0.37 13.83 -13.95
C PRO A 183 1.52 13.82 -12.94
N ASN A 184 1.18 13.78 -11.67
CA ASN A 184 2.14 13.69 -10.57
C ASN A 184 1.59 12.78 -9.48
N MET A 185 2.48 12.18 -8.72
CA MET A 185 2.12 11.36 -7.57
C MET A 185 3.12 11.51 -6.43
N GLU A 186 2.59 11.55 -5.23
CA GLU A 186 3.32 11.40 -3.98
C GLU A 186 3.19 9.93 -3.55
N ILE A 187 4.32 9.27 -3.30
CA ILE A 187 4.37 7.90 -2.78
C ILE A 187 4.80 7.95 -1.33
N ASN A 188 3.95 7.45 -0.43
CA ASN A 188 4.23 7.29 0.98
C ASN A 188 4.47 5.81 1.31
N ILE A 189 5.73 5.44 1.58
CA ILE A 189 6.10 4.05 1.87
C ILE A 189 5.75 3.64 3.30
N ASN A 190 5.61 4.58 4.24
CA ASN A 190 5.23 4.28 5.62
C ASN A 190 3.84 3.62 5.66
N SER A 191 2.94 4.08 4.77
CA SER A 191 1.58 3.55 4.62
C SER A 191 1.38 2.67 3.39
N ASN A 192 2.40 2.55 2.51
CA ASN A 192 2.28 1.95 1.18
C ASN A 192 1.09 2.51 0.38
N ARG A 193 0.97 3.84 0.35
CA ARG A 193 -0.09 4.54 -0.40
C ARG A 193 0.51 5.56 -1.37
N PHE A 194 -0.24 5.86 -2.42
CA PHE A 194 0.06 7.01 -3.26
C PHE A 194 -1.16 7.89 -3.44
N SER A 195 -0.91 9.17 -3.69
CA SER A 195 -1.93 10.13 -4.08
C SER A 195 -1.37 11.13 -5.06
N GLY A 196 -2.20 11.77 -5.87
CA GLY A 196 -1.69 12.65 -6.90
C GLY A 196 -2.73 13.21 -7.84
N PHE A 197 -2.26 13.65 -8.99
CA PHE A 197 -3.05 14.23 -10.07
C PHE A 197 -2.82 13.44 -11.36
N SER A 198 -3.89 13.07 -12.06
CA SER A 198 -3.87 12.22 -13.26
C SER A 198 -3.93 13.01 -14.57
N GLY A 199 -3.84 14.34 -14.50
CA GLY A 199 -3.95 15.25 -15.63
C GLY A 199 -5.27 16.04 -15.65
N CYS A 200 -6.37 15.44 -15.18
CA CYS A 200 -7.65 16.12 -14.97
C CYS A 200 -8.19 15.92 -13.56
N ASN A 201 -8.04 14.71 -12.99
CA ASN A 201 -8.60 14.33 -11.70
C ASN A 201 -7.53 14.11 -10.64
N ARG A 202 -7.96 14.10 -9.38
CA ARG A 202 -7.13 13.61 -8.28
C ARG A 202 -7.22 12.10 -8.23
N MET A 203 -6.08 11.44 -8.02
CA MET A 203 -5.99 9.99 -7.86
C MET A 203 -5.47 9.62 -6.48
N THR A 204 -5.86 8.45 -5.99
CA THR A 204 -5.29 7.80 -4.81
C THR A 204 -5.25 6.30 -5.03
N GLY A 205 -4.38 5.60 -4.30
CA GLY A 205 -4.35 4.15 -4.31
C GLY A 205 -3.34 3.57 -3.33
N SER A 206 -3.13 2.26 -3.43
CA SER A 206 -2.24 1.49 -2.56
C SER A 206 -1.10 0.89 -3.39
N LEU A 207 0.10 0.84 -2.82
CA LEU A 207 1.27 0.18 -3.40
C LEU A 207 1.33 -1.26 -2.91
N PHE A 208 1.49 -2.19 -3.85
CA PHE A 208 1.89 -3.55 -3.54
C PHE A 208 3.34 -3.74 -3.98
N TYR A 209 4.20 -4.15 -3.05
CA TYR A 209 5.64 -4.26 -3.26
C TYR A 209 6.15 -5.63 -2.82
N GLU A 210 6.90 -6.29 -3.70
CA GLU A 210 7.65 -7.50 -3.37
C GLU A 210 9.01 -7.52 -4.09
N LYS A 211 10.02 -6.87 -3.50
CA LYS A 211 11.39 -6.77 -4.00
C LYS A 211 11.47 -6.14 -5.41
N ASP A 212 11.26 -6.92 -6.45
CA ASP A 212 11.33 -6.49 -7.86
C ASP A 212 9.95 -6.21 -8.47
N LEU A 213 8.89 -6.59 -7.77
CA LEU A 213 7.50 -6.38 -8.18
C LEU A 213 6.95 -5.13 -7.53
N LEU A 214 6.46 -4.18 -8.34
CA LEU A 214 5.75 -2.99 -7.89
C LEU A 214 4.43 -2.88 -8.65
N ARG A 215 3.31 -2.84 -7.93
CA ARG A 215 1.97 -2.65 -8.51
C ARG A 215 1.22 -1.51 -7.85
N PHE A 216 0.56 -0.72 -8.68
CA PHE A 216 -0.37 0.32 -8.23
C PHE A 216 -1.78 -0.27 -8.21
N SER A 217 -2.33 -0.43 -7.01
CA SER A 217 -3.59 -1.14 -6.76
C SER A 217 -4.63 -0.22 -6.14
N GLN A 218 -5.90 -0.65 -6.16
CA GLN A 218 -7.02 0.10 -5.57
C GLN A 218 -7.08 1.57 -6.05
N VAL A 219 -6.72 1.80 -7.31
CA VAL A 219 -6.63 3.15 -7.88
C VAL A 219 -8.03 3.74 -7.99
N ALA A 220 -8.28 4.81 -7.25
CA ALA A 220 -9.50 5.59 -7.28
C ALA A 220 -9.21 7.00 -7.79
N SER A 221 -10.11 7.54 -8.62
CA SER A 221 -10.01 8.88 -9.19
C SER A 221 -11.31 9.66 -8.98
N THR A 222 -11.22 10.98 -8.87
CA THR A 222 -12.40 11.86 -8.92
C THR A 222 -13.05 11.82 -10.32
N ARG A 223 -14.24 12.42 -10.46
CA ARG A 223 -15.00 12.43 -11.74
C ARG A 223 -15.29 13.85 -12.24
N MET A 224 -14.27 14.70 -12.29
CA MET A 224 -14.33 15.96 -13.00
C MET A 224 -14.22 15.71 -14.50
N ALA A 225 -14.93 16.52 -15.28
CA ALA A 225 -14.89 16.46 -16.74
C ALA A 225 -13.91 17.51 -17.28
N CYS A 226 -12.87 17.07 -18.00
CA CYS A 226 -11.96 17.94 -18.73
C CYS A 226 -12.04 17.65 -20.24
N PRO A 227 -11.61 18.59 -21.12
CA PRO A 227 -11.74 18.40 -22.57
C PRO A 227 -10.91 17.25 -23.17
N ASN A 228 -9.93 16.69 -22.45
CA ASN A 228 -9.09 15.58 -22.92
C ASN A 228 -8.94 14.49 -21.84
N MET A 229 -10.00 13.71 -21.66
CA MET A 229 -10.02 12.57 -20.73
C MET A 229 -9.22 11.37 -21.25
N GLU A 230 -8.94 11.31 -22.55
CA GLU A 230 -8.20 10.19 -23.16
C GLU A 230 -6.79 10.08 -22.59
N LYS A 231 -6.10 11.22 -22.40
CA LYS A 231 -4.75 11.24 -21.83
C LYS A 231 -4.70 10.85 -20.36
N GLU A 232 -5.70 11.24 -19.58
CA GLU A 232 -5.84 10.72 -18.20
C GLU A 232 -6.04 9.20 -18.22
N SER A 233 -6.97 8.70 -19.05
CA SER A 233 -7.27 7.27 -19.10
C SER A 233 -6.07 6.45 -19.56
N GLU A 234 -5.30 6.95 -20.52
CA GLU A 234 -4.07 6.33 -20.99
C GLU A 234 -3.04 6.25 -19.86
N PHE A 235 -2.84 7.35 -19.12
CA PHE A 235 -1.95 7.40 -17.97
C PHE A 235 -2.35 6.41 -16.88
N LEU A 236 -3.63 6.39 -16.47
CA LEU A 236 -4.11 5.51 -15.41
C LEU A 236 -3.98 4.03 -15.81
N THR A 237 -4.26 3.72 -17.08
CA THR A 237 -4.09 2.36 -17.62
C THR A 237 -2.63 1.93 -17.56
N ALA A 238 -1.71 2.81 -17.99
CA ALA A 238 -0.28 2.56 -17.93
C ALA A 238 0.22 2.38 -16.49
N LEU A 239 -0.26 3.20 -15.56
CA LEU A 239 0.09 3.09 -14.13
C LEU A 239 -0.35 1.75 -13.56
N GLN A 240 -1.58 1.32 -13.84
CA GLN A 240 -2.13 0.04 -13.37
C GLN A 240 -1.48 -1.18 -14.04
N ALA A 241 -1.00 -1.05 -15.29
CA ALA A 241 -0.30 -2.11 -16.00
C ALA A 241 1.18 -2.26 -15.57
N SER A 242 1.71 -1.31 -14.80
CA SER A 242 3.08 -1.36 -14.29
C SER A 242 3.25 -2.49 -13.27
N THR A 243 4.29 -3.30 -13.45
CA THR A 243 4.62 -4.43 -12.57
C THR A 243 6.08 -4.45 -12.13
N GLN A 244 6.94 -3.72 -12.82
CA GLN A 244 8.36 -3.61 -12.54
C GLN A 244 8.73 -2.14 -12.44
N TYR A 245 9.80 -1.86 -11.71
CA TYR A 245 10.27 -0.50 -11.51
C TYR A 245 11.79 -0.42 -11.45
N LYS A 246 12.32 0.77 -11.70
CA LYS A 246 13.73 1.10 -11.47
C LYS A 246 13.82 2.53 -10.97
N VAL A 247 14.62 2.76 -9.94
CA VAL A 247 14.96 4.11 -9.47
C VAL A 247 16.44 4.38 -9.69
N GLU A 248 16.76 5.35 -10.55
CA GLU A 248 18.13 5.80 -10.79
C GLU A 248 18.13 7.24 -11.31
N ASN A 249 19.22 7.99 -11.06
CA ASN A 249 19.41 9.34 -11.60
C ASN A 249 18.21 10.28 -11.38
N ASN A 250 17.59 10.24 -10.19
CA ASN A 250 16.39 11.00 -9.82
C ASN A 250 15.18 10.73 -10.72
N ARG A 251 15.09 9.52 -11.26
CA ARG A 251 13.99 9.05 -12.11
C ARG A 251 13.44 7.74 -11.60
N LEU A 252 12.12 7.64 -11.70
CA LEU A 252 11.37 6.40 -11.50
C LEU A 252 10.90 5.93 -12.87
N TYR A 253 11.38 4.78 -13.28
CA TYR A 253 10.96 4.10 -14.49
C TYR A 253 9.99 3.00 -14.10
N LEU A 254 8.82 2.97 -14.74
CA LEU A 254 7.85 1.90 -14.60
C LEU A 254 7.74 1.14 -15.91
N SER A 255 7.69 -0.18 -15.79
CA SER A 255 7.63 -1.10 -16.90
C SER A 255 6.71 -2.27 -16.61
N ASN A 256 6.42 -3.04 -17.65
CA ASN A 256 5.80 -4.35 -17.54
C ASN A 256 6.57 -5.36 -18.39
N GLY A 257 6.20 -6.64 -18.33
CA GLY A 257 6.88 -7.70 -19.09
C GLY A 257 6.89 -7.50 -20.61
N SER A 258 6.05 -6.62 -21.15
CA SER A 258 5.94 -6.33 -22.59
C SER A 258 6.58 -5.00 -23.00
N GLU A 259 6.54 -3.99 -22.14
CA GLU A 259 6.96 -2.61 -22.42
C GLU A 259 7.96 -2.12 -21.38
N THR A 260 9.18 -1.81 -21.82
CA THR A 260 10.29 -1.45 -20.93
C THR A 260 10.22 -0.02 -20.38
N ASN A 261 9.51 0.89 -21.06
CA ASN A 261 9.40 2.32 -20.68
C ASN A 261 7.94 2.77 -20.75
N LEU A 262 7.12 2.20 -19.86
CA LEU A 262 5.68 2.48 -19.84
C LEU A 262 5.41 3.89 -19.30
N LEU A 263 6.05 4.25 -18.19
CA LEU A 263 6.03 5.59 -17.61
C LEU A 263 7.41 5.96 -17.04
N THR A 264 7.84 7.19 -17.27
CA THR A 264 9.05 7.76 -16.65
C THR A 264 8.66 8.99 -15.84
N PHE A 265 9.03 9.02 -14.57
CA PHE A 265 8.83 10.16 -13.70
C PHE A 265 10.16 10.78 -13.27
N LYS A 266 10.11 12.07 -12.96
CA LYS A 266 11.21 12.83 -12.38
C LYS A 266 10.87 13.19 -10.94
N LYS A 267 11.83 12.95 -10.04
CA LYS A 267 11.78 13.40 -8.64
C LYS A 267 11.87 14.93 -8.57
N ILE A 268 11.08 15.56 -7.70
CA ILE A 268 11.04 17.03 -7.56
C ILE A 268 11.52 17.59 -6.22
N ASP A 269 11.73 16.75 -5.21
CA ASP A 269 12.33 17.11 -3.91
C ASP A 269 13.81 16.67 -3.83
#